data_AF-A0A6L7CXJ5-F1
#
_entry.id   AF-A0A6L7CXJ5-F1
#
_cell.length_a   1.000
_cell.length_b   1.000
_cell.length_c   1.000
_cell.angle_alpha   90.00
_cell.angle_beta   90.00
_cell.angle_gamma   90.00
#
_symmetry.space_group_name_H-M   'P 1'
#
loop_
_entity.id
_entity.type
_entity.pdbx_description
1 polymer ?
#
loop_
_entity_poly.entity_id
_entity_poly.type
_entity_poly.pdbx_seq_one_letter_code
_entity_poly.pdbx_strand_id
1 'polypeptide(L)' 'AQVIMPHVVGSVEVYEQQTSWPLILENSQVVVLWGMNPLNTLKIAWSSTDEQGLEYFHQLKKSGKPVIAIDPIRSET' A
#
# COMPACT_ATOMS: atom_id res chain seq x y z
N ALA A 1 -20.90 3.22 17.18
CA ALA A 1 -21.09 4.51 16.49
C ALA A 1 -19.71 5.03 16.11
N GLN A 2 -19.38 5.04 14.83
CA GLN A 2 -18.11 5.59 14.34
C GLN A 2 -18.35 7.06 14.00
N VAL A 3 -17.68 7.94 14.75
CA VAL A 3 -17.73 9.40 14.56
C VAL A 3 -16.42 9.80 13.90
N ILE A 4 -16.49 10.59 12.83
CA ILE A 4 -15.30 11.15 12.19
C ILE A 4 -14.80 12.29 13.08
N MET A 5 -13.57 12.18 13.60
CA MET A 5 -12.95 13.20 14.44
C MET A 5 -12.19 14.24 13.59
N PRO A 6 -12.21 15.54 13.98
CA PRO A 6 -11.65 16.63 13.18
C PRO A 6 -10.13 16.81 13.34
N HIS A 7 -9.42 15.88 13.99
CA HIS A 7 -7.97 15.93 14.18
C HIS A 7 -7.35 14.53 14.09
N VAL A 8 -6.16 14.44 13.50
CA VAL A 8 -5.43 13.18 13.32
C VAL A 8 -4.99 12.67 14.69
N VAL A 9 -5.67 11.63 15.18
CA VAL A 9 -5.20 10.87 16.33
C VAL A 9 -4.24 9.84 15.76
N GLY A 10 -2.94 10.12 15.82
CA GLY A 10 -1.93 9.13 15.48
C GLY A 10 -2.08 7.94 16.43
N SER A 11 -2.69 6.87 15.96
CA SER A 11 -2.53 5.56 16.55
C SER A 11 -1.07 5.10 16.39
N VAL A 12 -0.66 4.01 17.03
CA VAL A 12 0.56 3.29 16.63
C VAL A 12 0.24 2.55 15.32
N GLU A 13 0.02 3.34 14.26
CA GLU A 13 -0.70 3.03 13.00
C GLU A 13 -0.09 1.89 12.16
N VAL A 14 1.08 1.37 12.54
CA VAL A 14 1.79 0.35 11.76
C VAL A 14 1.28 -1.07 12.00
N TYR A 15 0.63 -1.34 13.14
CA TYR A 15 0.10 -2.68 13.47
C TYR A 15 -1.42 -2.76 13.39
N GLU A 16 -2.10 -1.64 13.08
CA GLU A 16 -3.53 -1.67 12.84
C GLU A 16 -3.85 -2.35 11.51
N GLN A 17 -5.04 -2.95 11.43
CA GLN A 17 -5.50 -3.55 10.20
C GLN A 17 -5.73 -2.47 9.16
N GLN A 18 -4.90 -2.46 8.11
CA GLN A 18 -5.03 -1.52 7.02
C GLN A 18 -6.23 -1.87 6.12
N THR A 19 -6.65 -0.90 5.30
CA THR A 19 -7.68 -1.11 4.28
C THR A 19 -7.31 -2.26 3.35
N SER A 20 -8.28 -3.10 3.01
CA SER A 20 -8.06 -4.24 2.14
C SER A 20 -7.77 -3.82 0.69
N TRP A 21 -6.91 -4.59 0.02
CA TRP A 21 -6.51 -4.35 -1.36
C TRP A 21 -7.65 -4.20 -2.37
N PRO A 22 -8.74 -5.01 -2.35
CA PRO A 22 -9.85 -4.84 -3.28
C PRO A 22 -10.50 -3.46 -3.17
N LEU A 23 -10.64 -2.92 -1.95
CA LEU A 23 -11.24 -1.60 -1.74
C LEU A 23 -10.34 -0.48 -2.25
N ILE A 24 -9.02 -0.63 -2.15
CA ILE A 24 -8.04 0.31 -2.71
C ILE A 24 -8.15 0.30 -4.25
N LEU A 25 -8.21 -0.89 -4.85
CA LEU A 25 -8.34 -1.06 -6.30
C LEU A 25 -9.68 -0.58 -6.84
N GLU A 26 -10.75 -0.58 -6.05
CA GLU A 26 -12.04 -0.02 -6.45
C GLU A 26 -12.08 1.49 -6.28
N ASN A 27 -11.76 2.00 -5.09
CA ASN A 27 -12.11 3.36 -4.69
C ASN A 27 -11.01 4.41 -4.87
N SER A 28 -9.73 4.01 -4.96
CA SER A 28 -8.63 4.98 -5.02
C SER A 28 -8.55 5.65 -6.39
N GLN A 29 -8.39 6.97 -6.45
CA GLN A 29 -8.17 7.67 -7.72
C GLN A 29 -6.69 7.83 -8.05
N VAL A 30 -5.84 7.97 -7.03
CA VAL A 30 -4.39 8.11 -7.14
C VAL A 30 -3.77 7.29 -6.01
N VAL A 31 -2.68 6.58 -6.30
CA VAL A 31 -1.90 5.85 -5.29
C VAL A 31 -0.51 6.46 -5.20
N VAL A 32 -0.06 6.77 -3.99
CA VAL A 32 1.28 7.31 -3.74
C VAL A 32 2.10 6.27 -2.98
N LEU A 33 3.24 5.90 -3.54
CA LEU A 33 4.23 5.02 -2.93
C LEU A 33 5.36 5.91 -2.40
N TRP A 34 5.50 6.00 -1.08
CA TRP A 34 6.48 6.91 -0.47
C TRP A 34 7.57 6.11 0.23
N GLY A 35 8.81 6.24 -0.23
CA GLY A 35 10.00 5.63 0.39
C GLY A 35 9.93 4.11 0.48
N MET A 36 9.25 3.47 -0.48
CA MET A 36 9.01 2.03 -0.47
C MET A 36 9.41 1.38 -1.80
N ASN A 37 9.98 0.17 -1.69
CA ASN A 37 10.28 -0.70 -2.83
C ASN A 37 9.61 -2.07 -2.63
N PRO A 38 8.28 -2.17 -2.85
CA PRO A 38 7.50 -3.39 -2.61
C PRO A 38 8.00 -4.61 -3.40
N LEU A 39 8.60 -4.42 -4.59
CA LEU A 39 9.15 -5.52 -5.39
C LEU A 39 10.32 -6.24 -4.71
N ASN A 40 11.05 -5.53 -3.85
CA ASN A 40 12.14 -6.09 -3.07
C ASN A 40 11.67 -6.54 -1.68
N THR A 41 10.92 -5.68 -0.98
CA THR A 41 10.60 -5.90 0.45
C THR A 41 9.51 -6.93 0.68
N LEU A 42 8.54 -7.10 -0.23
CA LEU A 42 7.43 -8.04 -0.04
C LEU A 42 7.80 -9.51 -0.27
N LYS A 43 9.04 -9.80 -0.66
CA LYS A 43 9.56 -11.17 -0.76
C LYS A 43 9.87 -11.79 0.61
N ILE A 44 9.97 -10.96 1.65
CA ILE A 44 10.33 -11.38 3.00
C ILE A 44 9.10 -11.20 3.91
N ALA A 45 8.80 -12.22 4.69
CA ALA A 45 7.81 -12.16 5.76
C ALA A 45 8.44 -12.64 7.07
N TRP A 46 7.83 -12.27 8.20
CA TRP A 46 8.25 -12.76 9.52
C TRP A 46 8.04 -14.28 9.65
N SER A 47 6.99 -14.80 9.01
CA SER A 47 6.72 -16.22 8.83
C SER A 47 6.97 -16.63 7.37
N SER A 48 6.40 -17.75 6.92
CA SER A 48 6.36 -18.07 5.49
C SER A 48 5.56 -17.00 4.74
N THR A 49 6.16 -16.43 3.69
CA THR A 49 5.48 -15.49 2.80
C THR A 49 4.44 -16.23 1.95
N ASP A 50 3.29 -15.60 1.75
CA ASP A 50 2.26 -16.06 0.80
C ASP A 50 2.40 -15.39 -0.58
N GLU A 51 3.39 -14.50 -0.74
CA GLU A 51 3.70 -13.70 -1.93
C GLU A 51 2.52 -12.89 -2.51
N GLN A 52 1.39 -12.79 -1.80
CA GLN A 52 0.18 -12.14 -2.31
C GLN A 52 0.38 -10.64 -2.51
N GLY A 53 1.25 -10.03 -1.71
CA GLY A 53 1.59 -8.61 -1.80
C GLY A 53 2.00 -8.17 -3.20
N LEU A 54 2.82 -8.98 -3.90
CA LEU A 54 3.31 -8.65 -5.24
C LEU A 54 2.19 -8.69 -6.29
N GLU A 55 1.27 -9.66 -6.19
CA GLU A 55 0.15 -9.77 -7.13
C GLU A 55 -0.77 -8.54 -7.06
N TYR A 56 -0.96 -7.95 -5.88
CA TYR A 56 -1.74 -6.72 -5.76
C TYR A 56 -1.09 -5.53 -6.47
N PHE A 57 0.24 -5.42 -6.46
CA PHE A 57 0.94 -4.39 -7.24
C PHE A 57 0.83 -4.66 -8.76
N HIS A 58 0.80 -5.92 -9.19
CA HIS A 58 0.50 -6.25 -10.59
C HIS A 58 -0.93 -5.86 -10.98
N GLN A 59 -1.91 -6.08 -10.10
CA GLN A 59 -3.30 -5.64 -10.30
C GLN A 59 -3.41 -4.11 -10.32
N LEU A 60 -2.69 -3.41 -9.43
CA LEU A 60 -2.64 -1.95 -9.41
C LEU A 60 -2.07 -1.41 -10.73
N LYS A 61 -1.00 -2.01 -11.25
CA LYS A 61 -0.44 -1.65 -12.56
C LYS A 61 -1.44 -1.90 -13.69
N LYS A 62 -2.16 -3.03 -13.67
CA LYS A 62 -3.21 -3.36 -14.65
C LYS A 62 -4.42 -2.42 -14.57
N SER A 63 -4.71 -1.86 -13.40
CA SER A 63 -5.85 -0.95 -13.19
C SER A 63 -5.73 0.37 -13.95
N GLY A 64 -4.51 0.75 -14.39
CA GLY A 64 -4.27 1.99 -15.12
C GLY A 64 -4.40 3.26 -14.25
N LYS A 65 -4.56 3.12 -12.93
CA LYS A 65 -4.64 4.24 -12.01
C LYS A 65 -3.30 4.99 -11.95
N PRO A 66 -3.31 6.33 -11.81
CA PRO A 66 -2.10 7.09 -11.56
C PRO A 66 -1.39 6.61 -10.28
N VAL A 67 -0.13 6.19 -10.44
CA VAL A 67 0.76 5.81 -9.34
C VAL A 67 1.92 6.80 -9.30
N ILE A 68 2.18 7.37 -8.12
CA ILE A 68 3.27 8.32 -7.89
C ILE A 68 4.25 7.68 -6.91
N ALA A 69 5.50 7.47 -7.33
CA ALA A 69 6.56 7.01 -6.45
C ALA A 69 7.41 8.21 -5.98
N ILE A 70 7.54 8.39 -4.67
CA ILE A 70 8.37 9.41 -4.03
C ILE A 70 9.51 8.67 -3.33
N ASP A 71 10.68 8.64 -3.95
CA ASP A 71 11.86 7.94 -3.46
C ASP A 71 13.11 8.74 -3.87
N PRO A 72 14.13 8.92 -2.98
CA PRO A 72 15.41 9.51 -3.36
C PRO A 72 16.16 8.73 -4.46
N ILE A 73 15.85 7.45 -4.66
CA ILE A 73 16.40 6.64 -5.75
C ILE A 73 15.31 6.20 -6.72
N ARG A 74 15.68 5.97 -7.98
CA ARG A 74 14.77 5.33 -8.95
C ARG A 74 14.73 3.83 -8.68
N SER A 75 13.88 3.45 -7.74
CA SER A 75 13.59 2.05 -7.40
C SER A 75 12.93 1.30 -8.58
N GLU A 76 12.95 -0.03 -8.53
CA GLU A 76 12.37 -0.92 -9.57
C GLU A 76 10.83 -0.84 -9.66
N THR A 77 10.21 -0.16 -8.69
CA THR A 77 8.76 -0.05 -8.47
C THR A 77 8.06 0.86 -9.47
#